data_AF-A0A1Y6BZI2-F1
#
_entry.id   AF-A0A1Y6BZI2-F1
#
_cell.length_a   1.000
_cell.length_b   1.000
_cell.length_c   1.000
_cell.angle_alpha   90.00
_cell.angle_beta   90.00
_cell.angle_gamma   90.00
#
_symmetry.space_group_name_H-M   'P 1'
#
loop_
_entity.id
_entity.type
_entity.pdbx_description
1 polymer ?
#
loop_
_entity_poly.entity_id
_entity_poly.type
_entity_poly.pdbx_seq_one_letter_code
_entity_poly.pdbx_strand_id
1 'polypeptide(L)' 'MVLQGVKIFRSEEEAILLNEHLTRSGVYSLYEAHGNKFILKVRAVEIDLAVNLISNCPMLKDLQKYKASKLGRVS' A
#
# COMPACT_ATOMS: atom_id res chain seq x y z
N MET A 1 4.52 20.57 -6.76
CA MET A 1 4.93 19.35 -6.03
C MET A 1 4.72 18.16 -6.96
N VAL A 2 5.75 17.35 -7.23
CA VAL A 2 5.70 16.26 -8.24
C VAL A 2 5.73 14.91 -7.53
N LEU A 3 4.72 14.07 -7.76
CA LEU A 3 4.66 12.68 -7.27
C LEU A 3 5.22 11.73 -8.33
N GLN A 4 6.18 10.88 -7.98
CA GLN A 4 6.90 10.01 -8.94
C GLN A 4 7.16 8.58 -8.45
N GLY A 5 7.20 8.32 -7.14
CA GLY A 5 7.37 6.95 -6.65
C GLY A 5 6.08 6.16 -6.81
N VAL A 6 6.08 5.07 -7.58
CA VAL A 6 4.87 4.32 -7.94
C VAL A 6 4.95 2.89 -7.41
N LYS A 7 3.92 2.47 -6.67
CA LYS A 7 3.68 1.05 -6.35
C LYS A 7 2.28 0.63 -6.78
N ILE A 8 2.18 -0.52 -7.44
CA ILE A 8 0.92 -1.08 -7.95
C ILE A 8 0.48 -2.23 -7.04
N PHE A 9 -0.76 -2.15 -6.55
CA PHE A 9 -1.40 -3.17 -5.72
C PHE A 9 -2.50 -3.89 -6.51
N ARG A 10 -2.77 -5.13 -6.11
CA ARG A 10 -3.86 -5.97 -6.66
C ARG A 10 -5.13 -5.93 -5.81
N SER A 11 -5.04 -5.37 -4.60
CA SER A 11 -6.18 -5.18 -3.70
C SER A 11 -6.35 -3.69 -3.39
N GLU A 12 -7.57 -3.18 -3.53
CA GLU A 12 -7.94 -1.82 -3.17
C GLU A 12 -7.67 -1.55 -1.69
N GLU A 13 -8.08 -2.50 -0.83
CA GLU A 13 -7.94 -2.42 0.61
C GLU A 13 -6.46 -2.27 1.04
N GLU A 14 -5.55 -3.00 0.38
CA GLU A 14 -4.10 -2.90 0.66
C GLU A 14 -3.56 -1.51 0.28
N ALA A 15 -4.03 -0.94 -0.83
CA ALA A 15 -3.60 0.38 -1.28
C ALA A 15 -4.13 1.50 -0.38
N ILE A 16 -5.40 1.43 0.04
CA ILE A 16 -6.03 2.39 0.95
C ILE A 16 -5.33 2.36 2.31
N LEU A 17 -5.20 1.18 2.91
CA LEU A 17 -4.57 1.04 4.23
C LEU A 17 -3.13 1.53 4.24
N LEU A 18 -2.39 1.27 3.16
CA LEU A 18 -1.03 1.74 3.05
C LEU A 18 -0.93 3.26 2.86
N ASN A 19 -1.85 3.85 2.07
CA ASN A 19 -1.94 5.29 1.91
C ASN A 19 -2.21 5.98 3.26
N GLU A 20 -3.12 5.42 4.06
CA GLU A 20 -3.39 5.92 5.41
C GLU A 20 -2.17 5.78 6.33
N HIS A 21 -1.47 4.64 6.27
CA HIS A 21 -0.27 4.42 7.07
C HIS A 21 0.82 5.43 6.75
N LEU A 22 1.11 5.65 5.46
CA LEU A 22 2.08 6.65 5.01
C LEU A 22 1.69 8.07 5.44
N THR A 23 0.42 8.43 5.27
CA THR A 23 -0.10 9.75 5.67
C THR A 23 0.05 9.97 7.17
N ARG A 24 -0.27 8.97 8.01
CA ARG A 24 -0.08 9.03 9.47
C ARG A 24 1.39 9.12 9.88
N SER A 25 2.29 8.56 9.08
CA SER A 25 3.74 8.66 9.26
C SER A 25 4.34 9.95 8.68
N GLY A 26 3.52 10.88 8.19
CA GLY A 26 3.96 12.18 7.66
C GLY A 26 4.48 12.12 6.22
N VAL A 27 4.34 10.99 5.53
CA VAL A 27 4.70 10.84 4.12
C VAL A 27 3.52 11.26 3.27
N TYR A 28 3.76 12.16 2.32
CA TYR A 28 2.70 12.59 1.41
C TYR A 28 2.53 11.56 0.29
N SER A 29 1.41 10.85 0.32
CA SER A 29 1.02 9.86 -0.68
C SER A 29 -0.35 10.16 -1.28
N LEU A 30 -0.53 9.75 -2.54
CA LEU A 30 -1.79 9.81 -3.26
C LEU A 30 -2.15 8.43 -3.77
N TYR A 31 -3.37 8.00 -3.51
CA TYR A 31 -3.97 6.79 -4.05
C TYR A 31 -4.79 7.10 -5.31
N GLU A 32 -4.63 6.29 -6.36
CA GLU A 32 -5.43 6.33 -7.58
C GLU A 32 -5.85 4.93 -8.02
N ALA A 33 -7.14 4.74 -8.31
CA ALA A 33 -7.67 3.52 -8.91
C ALA A 33 -7.73 3.64 -10.44
N HIS A 34 -7.13 2.68 -11.14
CA HIS A 34 -7.12 2.59 -12.60
C HIS A 34 -7.62 1.20 -13.03
N GLY A 35 -8.95 1.05 -13.10
CA GLY A 35 -9.59 -0.25 -13.32
C GLY A 35 -9.26 -1.23 -12.19
N ASN A 36 -8.70 -2.40 -12.52
CA ASN A 36 -8.28 -3.41 -11.55
C ASN A 36 -6.88 -3.18 -10.95
N LYS A 37 -6.29 -1.99 -11.18
CA LYS A 37 -4.97 -1.63 -10.66
C LYS A 37 -5.10 -0.48 -9.68
N PHE A 38 -4.44 -0.63 -8.54
CA PHE A 38 -4.46 0.37 -7.47
C PHE A 38 -3.06 0.95 -7.36
N ILE A 39 -2.92 2.25 -7.58
CA ILE A 39 -1.64 2.93 -7.71
C ILE A 39 -1.44 3.84 -6.50
N LEU A 40 -0.31 3.66 -5.82
CA LEU A 40 0.13 4.57 -4.77
C LEU A 40 1.29 5.41 -5.29
N LYS A 41 1.11 6.73 -5.29
CA LYS A 41 2.09 7.72 -5.71
C LYS A 41 2.66 8.43 -4.49
N VAL A 42 3.99 8.52 -4.38
CA VAL A 42 4.68 9.26 -3.32
C VAL A 42 5.62 10.31 -3.90
N ARG A 43 6.00 11.31 -3.10
CA ARG A 43 7.02 12.29 -3.50
C ARG A 43 8.35 11.59 -3.71
N ALA A 44 9.08 11.98 -4.75
CA ALA A 44 10.38 11.38 -5.07
C ALA A 44 11.37 11.48 -3.89
N VAL A 45 11.35 12.60 -3.17
CA VAL A 45 12.21 12.83 -1.98
C VAL A 45 11.85 11.96 -0.78
N GLU A 46 10.67 11.33 -0.78
CA GLU A 46 10.21 10.47 0.31
C GLU A 46 10.19 8.99 -0.08
N ILE A 47 10.68 8.65 -1.28
CA ILE A 47 10.55 7.29 -1.82
C ILE A 47 11.25 6.27 -0.93
N ASP A 48 12.44 6.58 -0.42
CA ASP A 48 13.20 5.68 0.46
C ASP A 48 12.49 5.47 1.81
N LEU A 49 11.96 6.55 2.38
CA LEU A 49 11.17 6.50 3.61
C LEU A 49 9.89 5.67 3.39
N ALA A 50 9.18 5.91 2.29
CA ALA A 50 7.99 5.16 1.92
C ALA A 50 8.31 3.67 1.74
N VAL A 51 9.38 3.31 1.03
CA VAL A 51 9.80 1.91 0.82
C VAL A 51 10.10 1.22 2.15
N ASN A 52 10.79 1.91 3.07
CA ASN A 52 11.08 1.37 4.40
C ASN A 52 9.80 1.13 5.22
N LEU A 53 8.91 2.13 5.27
CA LEU A 53 7.62 2.02 5.96
C LEU A 53 6.75 0.89 5.39
N ILE A 54 6.68 0.77 4.06
CA ILE A 54 5.93 -0.29 3.38
C ILE A 54 6.49 -1.68 3.71
N SER A 55 7.81 -1.84 3.69
CA SER A 55 8.48 -3.13 3.95
C SER A 55 8.30 -3.60 5.39
N ASN A 56 8.15 -2.65 6.31
CA ASN A 56 7.94 -2.89 7.73
C ASN A 56 6.48 -2.73 8.18
N CYS A 57 5.53 -2.64 7.26
CA CYS A 57 4.12 -2.42 7.58
C CYS A 57 3.45 -3.72 8.09
N PRO A 58 3.16 -3.86 9.40
CA PRO A 58 2.61 -5.11 9.95
C PRO A 58 1.22 -5.42 9.40
N MET A 59 0.39 -4.41 9.16
CA MET A 59 -0.97 -4.57 8.62
C MET A 59 -1.00 -5.20 7.21
N LEU A 60 0.01 -4.97 6.37
CA LEU A 60 0.11 -5.64 5.06
C LEU A 60 0.45 -7.13 5.22
N LYS A 61 1.28 -7.49 6.21
CA LYS A 61 1.58 -8.89 6.54
C LYS A 61 0.33 -9.59 7.08
N ASP A 62 -0.49 -8.90 7.86
CA ASP A 62 -1.73 -9.43 8.42
C ASP A 62 -2.84 -9.57 7.37
N LEU A 63 -2.97 -8.63 6.43
CA LEU A 63 -3.85 -8.76 5.26
C LEU A 63 -3.49 -9.97 4.39
N GLN A 64 -2.21 -10.19 4.11
CA GLN A 64 -1.74 -11.34 3.35
C GLN A 64 -2.01 -12.66 4.09
N LYS A 65 -1.79 -12.71 5.41
CA LYS A 65 -2.14 -13.86 6.26
C LYS A 65 -3.65 -14.10 6.31
N TYR A 66 -4.46 -13.05 6.44
CA TYR A 66 -5.92 -13.14 6.48
C TYR A 66 -6.49 -13.68 5.16
N LYS A 67 -5.97 -13.19 4.03
CA LYS A 67 -6.33 -13.69 2.70
C LYS A 67 -5.94 -15.16 2.50
N ALA A 68 -4.75 -15.56 2.96
CA ALA A 68 -4.32 -16.96 2.94
C ALA A 68 -5.20 -17.85 3.85
N SER A 69 -5.59 -17.34 5.03
CA SER A 69 -6.44 -18.05 5.99
C SER A 69 -7.88 -18.25 5.49
N LYS A 70 -8.44 -17.29 4.73
CA LYS A 70 -9.77 -17.40 4.11
C LYS A 70 -9.83 -18.32 2.88
N LEU A 71 -8.71 -18.59 2.21
CA LEU A 71 -8.64 -19.49 1.05
C LEU A 71 -8.42 -20.97 1.43
N GLY A 72 -8.23 -21.28 2.72
CA GLY A 72 -7.95 -22.63 3.23
C GLY A 72 -9.12 -23.36 3.91
N ARG A 73 -10.36 -22.86 3.80
CA ARG A 73 -11.56 -23.52 4.36
C ARG A 73 -12.72 -23.52 3.37
N VAL A 74 -12.49 -24.11 2.20
CA VAL A 74 -13.56 -24.66 1.37
C VAL A 74 -13.16 -26.10 1.05
N SER A 75 -13.68 -27.03 1.84
CA SER A 75 -13.82 -28.46 1.55
C SER A 75 -15.04 -28.96 2.32
#